data_AF-G0VMM5-F1
#
_entry.id   AF-G0VMM5-F1
#
_cell.length_a   1.000
_cell.length_b   1.000
_cell.length_c   1.000
_cell.angle_alpha   90.00
_cell.angle_beta   90.00
_cell.angle_gamma   90.00
#
_symmetry.space_group_name_H-M   'P 1'
#
loop_
_entity.id
_entity.type
_entity.pdbx_description
1 polymer ?
#
loop_
_entity_poly.entity_id
_entity_poly.type
_entity_poly.pdbx_seq_one_letter_code
_entity_poly.pdbx_strand_id
1 'polypeptide(L)' 'MVVESVKKVKNIVSEVFKGYASNSTGGCCGVSLPPEEQRQLKRLKEGAQAEKKD' A
#
# COMPACT_ATOMS: atom_id res chain seq x y z
N MET A 1 3.03 27.07 12.95
CA MET A 1 2.22 27.14 11.71
C MET A 1 2.76 26.27 10.58
N VAL A 2 3.92 26.54 9.95
CA VAL A 2 4.38 25.75 8.77
C VAL A 2 4.64 24.27 9.08
N VAL A 3 5.27 23.98 10.23
CA VAL A 3 5.60 22.60 10.66
C VAL A 3 4.34 21.74 10.86
N GLU A 4 3.24 22.32 11.34
CA GLU A 4 1.98 21.60 11.51
C GLU A 4 1.31 21.27 10.18
N SER A 5 1.36 22.19 9.22
CA SER A 5 0.87 21.94 7.85
C SER A 5 1.65 20.79 7.19
N VAL A 6 2.98 20.76 7.35
CA VAL A 6 3.82 19.67 6.81
C VAL A 6 3.49 18.33 7.48
N LYS A 7 3.27 18.29 8.80
CA LYS A 7 2.84 17.07 9.51
C LYS A 7 1.49 16.57 8.99
N LYS A 8 0.56 17.47 8.72
CA LYS A 8 -0.77 17.13 8.20
C LYS A 8 -0.69 16.51 6.80
N VAL A 9 0.12 17.11 5.92
CA VAL A 9 0.39 16.57 4.58
C VAL A 9 1.06 15.20 4.66
N LYS A 10 2.10 15.04 5.50
CA LYS A 10 2.77 13.75 5.71
C LYS A 10 1.79 12.66 6.14
N ASN A 11 0.88 12.97 7.07
CA ASN A 11 -0.11 12.01 7.54
C ASN A 11 -1.07 11.59 6.42
N ILE A 12 -1.60 12.55 5.65
CA ILE A 12 -2.50 12.26 4.53
C ILE A 12 -1.81 11.34 3.51
N VAL A 13 -0.59 11.69 3.10
CA VAL A 13 0.19 10.88 2.15
C VAL A 13 0.45 9.48 2.70
N SER A 14 0.75 9.36 3.99
CA SER A 14 1.00 8.07 4.65
C SER A 14 -0.25 7.18 4.67
N GLU A 15 -1.42 7.74 4.94
CA GLU A 15 -2.69 6.99 4.96
C GLU A 15 -3.10 6.53 3.55
N VAL A 16 -2.95 7.40 2.54
CA VAL A 16 -3.21 7.03 1.13
C VAL A 16 -2.25 5.92 0.69
N PHE A 17 -0.96 6.03 1.04
CA PHE A 17 0.02 5.03 0.69
C PHE A 17 -0.23 3.70 1.41
N LYS A 18 -0.67 3.72 2.67
CA LYS A 18 -1.08 2.49 3.38
C LYS A 18 -2.24 1.81 2.67
N GLY A 19 -3.28 2.55 2.27
CA GLY A 19 -4.39 1.97 1.49
C GLY A 19 -3.93 1.28 0.21
N TYR A 20 -3.02 1.92 -0.53
CA TYR A 20 -2.42 1.36 -1.75
C TYR A 20 -1.51 0.13 -1.47
N ALA A 21 -0.64 0.23 -0.47
CA ALA A 21 0.32 -0.81 -0.11
C ALA A 21 -0.33 -2.02 0.57
N SER A 22 -1.42 -1.84 1.32
CA SER A 22 -2.16 -2.92 1.99
C SER A 22 -3.16 -3.62 1.07
N ASN A 23 -3.43 -3.09 -0.13
CA ASN A 23 -4.34 -3.72 -1.08
C ASN A 23 -3.76 -5.03 -1.64
N SER A 24 -4.17 -6.16 -1.08
CA SER A 24 -3.72 -7.49 -1.51
C SER A 24 -4.64 -8.15 -2.53
N THR A 25 -5.68 -7.47 -2.97
CA THR A 25 -6.65 -7.97 -3.96
C THR A 25 -6.35 -7.46 -5.38
N GLY A 26 -5.43 -6.49 -5.51
CA GLY A 26 -5.00 -5.91 -6.79
C GLY A 26 -6.05 -5.05 -7.49
N GLY A 27 -7.18 -4.82 -6.82
CA GLY A 27 -8.35 -4.17 -7.37
C GLY A 27 -8.50 -2.72 -6.99
N CYS A 28 -8.80 -1.85 -7.95
CA CYS A 28 -9.40 -0.54 -7.68
C CYS A 28 -10.88 -0.60 -8.08
N CYS A 29 -11.77 0.05 -7.31
CA CYS A 29 -13.21 0.18 -7.61
C CYS A 29 -14.02 -1.14 -7.67
N GLY A 30 -13.81 -2.07 -6.71
CA GLY A 30 -14.67 -3.25 -6.53
C GLY A 30 -14.39 -4.44 -7.47
N VAL A 31 -13.45 -4.29 -8.41
CA VAL A 31 -12.97 -5.37 -9.27
C VAL A 31 -11.76 -6.01 -8.59
N SER A 32 -11.91 -7.23 -8.05
CA SER A 32 -10.79 -7.97 -7.45
C SER A 32 -10.15 -8.89 -8.49
N LEU A 33 -8.82 -9.05 -8.44
CA LEU A 33 -8.13 -10.05 -9.27
C LEU A 33 -8.66 -11.46 -8.96
N PRO A 34 -8.55 -12.43 -9.88
CA PRO A 34 -8.78 -13.84 -9.59
C PRO A 34 -7.96 -14.33 -8.38
N PRO A 35 -8.44 -15.32 -7.61
CA PRO A 35 -7.78 -15.78 -6.37
C PRO A 35 -6.30 -16.19 -6.54
N GLU A 36 -5.95 -16.76 -7.69
CA GLU A 36 -4.58 -17.15 -8.01
C GLU A 36 -3.66 -15.92 -8.15
N GLU A 37 -4.09 -14.92 -8.89
CA GLU A 37 -3.37 -13.66 -9.10
C GLU A 37 -3.25 -12.85 -7.80
N GLN A 38 -4.28 -12.88 -6.94
CA GLN A 38 -4.19 -12.29 -5.58
C GLN A 38 -3.11 -12.98 -4.73
N ARG A 39 -2.98 -14.30 -4.82
CA ARG A 39 -1.95 -15.05 -4.09
C ARG A 39 -0.55 -14.68 -4.59
N GLN A 40 -0.38 -14.50 -5.90
CA GLN A 40 0.88 -14.02 -6.48
C GLN A 40 1.20 -12.59 -6.03
N LEU A 41 0.21 -11.70 -6.04
CA LEU A 41 0.36 -10.31 -5.57
C LEU A 41 0.75 -10.23 -4.09
N LYS A 42 0.16 -11.09 -3.24
CA LYS A 42 0.55 -11.20 -1.82
C LYS A 42 2.01 -11.60 -1.66
N ARG A 43 2.46 -12.64 -2.38
CA ARG A 43 3.86 -13.10 -2.35
C ARG A 43 4.83 -12.02 -2.80
N LEU A 44 4.50 -11.28 -3.87
CA LEU A 44 5.32 -10.16 -4.36
C LEU A 44 5.40 -9.03 -3.32
N LYS A 45 4.30 -8.70 -2.65
CA LYS A 45 4.29 -7.69 -1.58
C LYS A 45 5.09 -8.11 -0.36
N GLU A 46 5.02 -9.37 0.04
CA GLU A 46 5.80 -9.92 1.15
C GLU A 46 7.31 -9.92 0.83
N GLY A 47 7.70 -10.34 -0.38
CA GLY A 47 9.09 -10.31 -0.84
C GLY A 47 9.66 -8.89 -0.93
N ALA A 48 8.91 -7.95 -1.52
CA ALA A 48 9.34 -6.55 -1.64
C ALA A 48 9.38 -5.79 -0.30
N GLN A 49 8.66 -6.26 0.72
CA GLN A 49 8.77 -5.72 2.08
C GLN A 49 9.98 -6.26 2.84
N ALA A 50 10.45 -7.47 2.51
CA ALA A 50 11.66 -8.05 3.10
C ALA A 50 12.93 -7.33 2.61
N GLU A 51 13.02 -7.00 1.32
CA GLU A 51 14.18 -6.29 0.74
C GLU A 51 14.35 -4.83 1.23
N LYS A 52 13.31 -4.21 1.79
CA LYS A 52 13.39 -2.80 2.27
C LYS A 52 13.89 -2.66 3.72
N LYS A 53 14.33 -3.75 4.35
CA LYS A 53 14.79 -3.78 5.76
C LYS A 53 16.31 -3.80 5.94
N ASP A 54 17.08 -3.79 4.87
CA ASP A 54 18.54 -3.62 4.86
C ASP A 54 18.93 -2.17 4.48
#